data_AF-A0A646KJE5-F1
#
_entry.id   AF-A0A646KJE5-F1
#
_cell.length_a   1.000
_cell.length_b   1.000
_cell.length_c   1.000
_cell.angle_alpha   90.00
_cell.angle_beta   90.00
_cell.angle_gamma   90.00
#
_symmetry.space_group_name_H-M   'P 1'
#
loop_
_entity.id
_entity.type
_entity.pdbx_description
1 polymer ?
#
loop_
_entity_poly.entity_id
_entity_poly.type
_entity_poly.pdbx_seq_one_letter_code
_entity_poly.pdbx_strand_id
1 'polypeptide(L)'
;VPDPVLWSRMGDQAQYATATVGEGHFPQALKTALAADPGAITDAYIYAVTVTGRQSIAWTGSDKGTGSEPRSSTLAVQCRPDRDCALAAVLPTTAP
;
A
#
# COMPACT_ATOMS: atom_id res chain seq x y z
N VAL A 1 -0.72 3.13 -15.31
CA VAL A 1 0.75 3.04 -15.19
C VAL A 1 1.34 3.81 -16.37
N PRO A 2 2.30 4.74 -16.16
CA PRO A 2 2.93 5.50 -17.24
C PRO A 2 3.52 4.58 -18.32
N ASP A 3 3.57 5.03 -19.56
CA ASP A 3 4.26 4.32 -20.63
C ASP A 3 5.80 4.39 -20.44
N PRO A 4 6.58 3.50 -21.07
CA PRO A 4 8.03 3.46 -20.88
C PRO A 4 8.77 4.76 -21.25
N VAL A 5 8.27 5.51 -22.23
CA VAL A 5 8.88 6.79 -22.63
C VAL A 5 8.66 7.83 -21.55
N LEU A 6 7.45 7.86 -20.98
CA LEU A 6 7.14 8.73 -19.85
C LEU A 6 7.99 8.37 -18.62
N TRP A 7 8.18 7.08 -18.32
CA TRP A 7 9.06 6.63 -17.23
C TRP A 7 10.51 7.08 -17.40
N SER A 8 11.07 6.95 -18.61
CA SER A 8 12.44 7.40 -18.90
C SER A 8 12.59 8.89 -18.63
N ARG A 9 11.65 9.70 -19.11
CA ARG A 9 11.68 11.16 -18.93
C ARG A 9 11.51 11.58 -17.47
N MET A 10 10.69 10.86 -16.71
CA MET A 10 10.59 11.07 -15.26
C MET A 10 11.93 10.79 -14.58
N GLY A 11 12.61 9.69 -14.95
CA GLY A 11 13.96 9.38 -14.47
C GLY A 11 14.98 10.47 -14.78
N ASP A 12 15.00 10.97 -16.02
CA ASP A 12 15.91 12.04 -16.46
C ASP A 12 15.69 13.35 -15.67
N GLN A 13 14.47 13.59 -15.21
CA GLN A 13 14.10 14.75 -14.39
C GLN A 13 14.19 14.49 -12.88
N ALA A 14 14.76 13.36 -12.47
CA ALA A 14 14.75 12.89 -11.08
C ALA A 14 13.35 12.99 -10.44
N GLN A 15 12.30 12.75 -11.22
CA GLN A 15 10.93 12.64 -10.71
C GLN A 15 10.76 11.30 -10.02
N TYR A 16 10.74 11.31 -8.69
CA TYR A 16 10.50 10.11 -7.89
C TYR A 16 9.42 10.35 -6.83
N ALA A 17 8.59 9.32 -6.63
CA ALA A 17 7.61 9.26 -5.56
C ALA A 17 8.18 8.45 -4.40
N THR A 18 8.15 9.01 -3.19
CA THR A 18 8.43 8.26 -1.96
C THR A 18 7.15 8.14 -1.13
N ALA A 19 7.07 7.09 -0.33
CA ALA A 19 5.97 6.89 0.60
C ALA A 19 6.50 6.46 1.97
N THR A 20 5.90 7.01 3.02
CA THR A 20 6.09 6.54 4.39
C THR A 20 4.77 5.97 4.90
N VAL A 21 4.79 4.71 5.35
CA VAL A 21 3.62 4.06 5.96
C VAL A 21 3.56 4.48 7.43
N GLY A 22 2.43 5.05 7.84
CA GLY A 22 2.18 5.43 9.24
C GLY A 22 1.67 4.25 10.05
N GLU A 23 0.53 3.69 9.65
CA GLU A 23 -0.12 2.58 10.35
C GLU A 23 -0.88 1.68 9.36
N GLY A 24 -1.04 0.40 9.71
CA GLY A 24 -1.89 -0.55 9.00
C GLY A 24 -3.03 -1.02 9.91
N HIS A 25 -4.27 -1.01 9.41
CA HIS A 25 -5.43 -1.47 10.16
C HIS A 25 -6.13 -2.64 9.46
N PHE A 26 -6.39 -3.68 10.24
CA PHE A 26 -7.34 -4.72 9.84
C PHE A 26 -8.79 -4.20 9.94
N PRO A 27 -9.66 -4.48 8.95
CA PRO A 27 -11.08 -4.15 9.02
C PRO A 27 -11.73 -4.73 10.28
N GLN A 28 -12.69 -4.00 10.85
CA GLN A 28 -13.36 -4.45 12.08
C GLN A 28 -14.10 -5.78 11.87
N ALA A 29 -14.73 -5.97 10.70
CA ALA A 29 -15.39 -7.22 10.34
C ALA A 29 -14.45 -8.43 10.35
N LEU A 30 -13.19 -8.23 9.94
CA LEU A 30 -12.16 -9.27 9.98
C LEU A 30 -11.78 -9.61 11.42
N LYS A 31 -11.58 -8.59 12.27
CA LYS A 31 -11.30 -8.81 13.70
C LYS A 31 -12.42 -9.59 14.38
N THR A 32 -13.67 -9.31 14.03
CA THR A 32 -14.83 -10.06 14.53
C THR A 32 -14.84 -11.51 14.06
N ALA A 33 -14.57 -11.76 12.76
CA ALA A 33 -14.50 -13.12 12.23
C ALA A 33 -13.38 -13.95 12.89
N LEU A 34 -12.21 -13.34 13.08
CA LEU A 34 -11.06 -13.94 13.76
C LEU A 34 -11.33 -14.30 15.22
N ALA A 35 -12.03 -13.43 15.94
CA ALA A 35 -12.41 -13.69 17.32
C ALA A 35 -13.45 -14.82 17.43
N ALA A 36 -14.29 -15.02 16.41
CA ALA A 36 -15.31 -16.05 16.38
C ALA A 36 -14.74 -17.44 16.05
N ASP A 37 -13.82 -17.54 15.09
CA ASP A 37 -13.14 -18.79 14.75
C ASP A 37 -11.64 -18.54 14.45
N PRO A 38 -10.78 -18.63 15.47
CA PRO A 38 -9.34 -18.46 15.29
C PRO A 38 -8.70 -19.57 14.45
N GLY A 39 -9.31 -20.77 14.40
CA GLY A 39 -8.81 -21.93 13.66
C GLY A 39 -8.97 -21.78 12.15
N ALA A 40 -9.93 -20.97 11.72
CA ALA A 40 -10.15 -20.66 10.31
C ALA A 40 -8.92 -20.01 9.66
N ILE A 41 -7.99 -19.35 10.36
CA ILE A 41 -6.75 -18.75 9.78
C ILE A 41 -5.88 -19.75 9.02
N THR A 42 -6.06 -21.06 9.25
CA THR A 42 -5.20 -22.10 8.68
C THR A 42 -5.33 -22.30 7.17
N ASP A 43 -6.42 -21.83 6.55
CA ASP A 43 -6.50 -21.77 5.09
C ASP A 43 -5.78 -20.51 4.55
N ALA A 44 -5.26 -20.55 3.32
CA ALA A 44 -4.47 -19.45 2.77
C ALA A 44 -5.34 -18.23 2.42
N TYR A 45 -5.65 -17.37 3.38
CA TYR A 45 -6.44 -16.16 3.16
C TYR A 45 -5.62 -14.99 2.61
N ILE A 46 -6.29 -14.18 1.80
CA ILE A 46 -5.84 -12.84 1.41
C ILE A 46 -6.60 -11.84 2.29
N TYR A 47 -5.88 -11.06 3.07
CA TYR A 47 -6.41 -10.04 3.97
C TYR A 47 -6.34 -8.66 3.32
N ALA A 48 -7.47 -7.96 3.27
CA ALA A 48 -7.49 -6.55 2.94
C ALA A 48 -7.03 -5.73 4.15
N VAL A 49 -5.96 -4.97 4.01
CA VAL A 49 -5.40 -4.09 5.03
C VAL A 49 -5.43 -2.67 4.51
N THR A 50 -6.07 -1.75 5.23
CA THR A 50 -5.97 -0.33 4.88
C THR A 50 -4.72 0.24 5.50
N VAL A 51 -3.83 0.75 4.65
CA VAL A 51 -2.62 1.45 5.06
C VAL A 51 -2.78 2.93 4.79
N THR A 52 -2.36 3.73 5.76
CA THR A 52 -2.31 5.19 5.63
C THR A 52 -0.86 5.63 5.61
N GLY A 53 -0.58 6.68 4.85
CA GLY A 53 0.78 7.16 4.68
C GLY A 53 0.80 8.54 4.04
N ARG A 54 2.01 8.98 3.73
CA ARG A 54 2.24 10.24 3.02
C ARG A 54 3.02 9.93 1.76
N GLN A 55 2.51 10.38 0.62
CA GLN A 55 3.25 10.33 -0.64
C GLN A 55 3.88 11.70 -0.91
N SER A 56 5.14 11.69 -1.35
CA SER A 56 5.88 12.89 -1.71
C SER A 56 6.47 12.76 -3.10
N ILE A 57 6.46 13.83 -3.89
CA ILE A 57 7.03 13.91 -5.22
C ILE A 57 8.01 15.09 -5.28
N ALA A 58 9.20 14.85 -5.82
CA ALA A 58 10.25 15.84 -6.07
C ALA A 58 10.80 15.69 -7.50
N TRP A 59 11.46 16.73 -8.03
CA TRP A 59 12.12 16.72 -9.35
C TRP A 59 13.24 17.76 -9.46
N THR A 60 14.09 17.63 -10.49
CA THR A 60 15.21 18.54 -10.74
C THR A 60 14.70 19.95 -11.09
N GLY A 61 15.27 20.99 -10.47
CA GLY A 61 14.84 22.40 -10.61
C GLY A 61 13.63 22.79 -9.75
N SER A 62 13.36 22.02 -8.68
CA SER A 62 12.21 22.21 -7.78
C SER A 62 12.34 23.35 -6.78
N ASP A 63 13.21 24.32 -7.00
CA ASP A 63 13.19 25.62 -6.30
C ASP A 63 11.79 26.31 -6.39
N LYS A 64 10.89 25.78 -7.23
CA LYS A 64 9.46 26.18 -7.35
C LYS A 64 8.41 25.14 -6.95
N GLY A 65 8.74 23.95 -6.44
CA GLY A 65 7.69 23.06 -5.95
C GLY A 65 8.08 21.61 -5.66
N THR A 66 7.66 21.15 -4.49
CA THR A 66 7.53 19.75 -4.11
C THR A 66 6.06 19.51 -3.72
N GLY A 67 5.57 18.29 -3.94
CA GLY A 67 4.19 17.93 -3.58
C GLY A 67 4.20 16.86 -2.51
N SER A 68 3.39 17.00 -1.48
CA SER A 68 3.21 15.97 -0.46
C SER A 68 1.75 15.92 -0.02
N GLU A 69 1.15 14.74 -0.01
CA GLU A 69 -0.22 14.56 0.47
C GLU A 69 -0.40 13.28 1.29
N PRO A 70 -1.29 13.29 2.30
CA PRO A 70 -1.72 12.06 2.96
C PRO A 70 -2.50 11.20 1.98
N ARG A 71 -2.26 9.89 2.01
CA ARG A 71 -2.94 8.90 1.18
C ARG A 71 -3.29 7.67 1.99
N SER A 72 -4.36 7.02 1.56
CA SER A 72 -4.77 5.73 2.08
C SER A 72 -4.95 4.78 0.91
N SER A 73 -4.46 3.56 1.05
CA SER A 73 -4.54 2.49 0.05
C SER A 73 -4.92 1.19 0.72
N THR A 74 -5.49 0.25 -0.03
CA THR A 74 -5.74 -1.11 0.47
C THR A 74 -4.68 -2.06 -0.07
N LEU A 75 -4.02 -2.79 0.83
CA LEU A 75 -3.11 -3.88 0.52
C LEU A 75 -3.84 -5.20 0.67
N ALA A 76 -3.61 -6.12 -0.26
CA ALA A 76 -4.01 -7.50 -0.12
C ALA A 76 -2.79 -8.27 0.38
N VAL A 77 -2.81 -8.74 1.62
CA VAL A 77 -1.71 -9.44 2.28
C VAL A 77 -2.09 -10.90 2.45
N GLN A 78 -1.29 -11.82 1.92
CA GLN A 78 -1.50 -13.25 2.11
C GLN A 78 -0.65 -13.76 3.26
N CYS A 79 -1.26 -14.37 4.27
CA CYS A 79 -0.54 -15.07 5.33
C CYS A 79 -0.88 -16.56 5.29
N ARG A 80 0.07 -17.40 5.71
CA ARG A 80 -0.10 -18.85 5.84
C ARG A 80 0.45 -19.32 7.19
N PRO A 81 -0.04 -20.44 7.73
CA PRO A 81 0.66 -21.12 8.81
C PRO A 81 2.13 -21.35 8.44
N ASP A 82 3.03 -21.08 9.38
CA ASP A 82 4.48 -21.29 9.27
C ASP A 82 5.22 -20.47 8.20
N ARG A 83 4.61 -19.39 7.68
CA ARG A 83 5.29 -18.46 6.77
C ARG A 83 4.95 -17.01 7.07
N ASP A 84 5.94 -16.15 6.85
CA ASP A 84 5.75 -14.70 6.88
C ASP A 84 4.68 -14.28 5.87
N CYS A 85 3.91 -13.25 6.23
CA CYS A 85 2.93 -12.66 5.34
C CYS A 85 3.61 -12.01 4.12
N ALA A 86 3.01 -12.17 2.95
CA ALA A 86 3.49 -11.59 1.69
C ALA A 86 2.46 -10.64 1.08
N LEU A 87 2.94 -9.60 0.40
CA LEU A 87 2.08 -8.71 -0.38
C LEU A 87 1.58 -9.45 -1.64
N ALA A 88 0.27 -9.61 -1.75
CA ALA A 88 -0.40 -10.25 -2.88
C ALA A 88 -0.90 -9.23 -3.91
N ALA A 89 -1.39 -8.07 -3.48
CA ALA A 89 -1.84 -7.00 -4.37
C ALA A 89 -1.85 -5.62 -3.68
N VAL A 90 -1.85 -4.55 -4.49
CA VAL A 90 -2.01 -3.16 -4.05
C VAL A 90 -3.20 -2.54 -4.78
N LEU A 91 -4.16 -2.00 -4.03
CA LEU A 91 -5.29 -1.27 -4.55
C LEU A 91 -5.12 0.22 -4.23
N PRO A 92 -5.25 1.12 -5.22
CA PRO A 92 -5.02 2.55 -5.05
C PRO A 92 -6.17 3.27 -4.31
N THR A 93 -7.24 2.55 -4.00
CA THR A 93 -8.42 3.03 -3.27
C THR A 93 -8.60 2.22 -2.00
N THR A 94 -9.20 2.83 -0.98
CA THR A 94 -9.60 2.13 0.24
C THR A 94 -10.82 1.25 -0.03
N ALA A 95 -10.72 -0.03 0.31
CA ALA A 95 -11.88 -0.91 0.38
C ALA A 95 -12.87 -0.40 1.46
N PRO A 96 -14.18 -0.54 1.21
CA PRO A 96 -15.22 -0.14 2.16
C PRO A 96 -15.20 -0.95 3.46
#